data_AF-A0A1I0JII9-F1
#
_entry.id   AF-A0A1I0JII9-F1
#
_cell.length_a   1.000
_cell.length_b   1.000
_cell.length_c   1.000
_cell.angle_alpha   90.00
_cell.angle_beta   90.00
_cell.angle_gamma   90.00
#
_symmetry.space_group_name_H-M   'P 1'
#
loop_
_entity.id
_entity.type
_entity.pdbx_description
1 polymer ?
#
loop_
_entity_poly.entity_id
_entity_poly.type
_entity_poly.pdbx_seq_one_letter_code
_entity_poly.pdbx_strand_id
1 'polypeptide(L)'
;MMKRIRVAVLAVALLPLGAFAAPGDRREDMERQLRVARLVELSAELELDSAQALKMDGILRQFDERRRPLHDQVRDSAKLLHRAAKGDGAAQSQVDQAAQRAFDARAQLAALDRELYQALAQELPAQKKAQLALFLARFDRKAMKFKHKFHERRQKDDKPRDDRDADSRG
;
A
#
# COMPACT_ATOMS: atom_id res chain seq x y z
N MET A 1 53.93 33.90 -25.12
CA MET A 1 53.48 32.56 -25.54
C MET A 1 52.96 31.80 -24.31
N MET A 2 51.64 31.64 -24.23
CA MET A 2 50.80 30.61 -23.55
C MET A 2 51.25 30.03 -22.18
N LYS A 3 50.62 30.38 -21.06
CA LYS A 3 49.39 29.78 -20.44
C LYS A 3 49.57 28.37 -19.82
N ARG A 4 49.56 28.27 -18.47
CA ARG A 4 48.43 27.78 -17.64
C ARG A 4 48.87 27.22 -16.28
N ILE A 5 48.48 27.97 -15.24
CA ILE A 5 48.44 27.59 -13.82
C ILE A 5 47.43 26.45 -13.65
N ARG A 6 47.81 25.37 -12.95
CA ARG A 6 46.87 24.32 -12.49
C ARG A 6 46.80 24.36 -10.97
N VAL A 7 45.81 25.11 -10.48
CA VAL A 7 45.24 24.95 -9.15
C VAL A 7 44.23 23.82 -9.25
N ALA A 8 44.38 22.76 -8.46
CA ALA A 8 43.34 21.77 -8.22
C ALA A 8 43.06 21.76 -6.72
N VAL A 9 42.17 22.66 -6.29
CA VAL A 9 41.56 22.65 -4.96
C VAL A 9 40.51 21.54 -4.95
N LEU A 10 40.72 20.62 -4.02
CA LEU A 10 39.85 19.53 -3.65
C LEU A 10 38.59 20.10 -2.96
N ALA A 11 37.53 20.36 -3.71
CA ALA A 11 36.23 20.72 -3.14
C ALA A 11 35.38 19.46 -3.03
N VAL A 12 35.46 18.81 -1.86
CA VAL A 12 34.47 17.84 -1.39
C VAL A 12 33.16 18.60 -1.21
N ALA A 13 32.32 18.57 -2.24
CA ALA A 13 30.94 19.00 -2.15
C ALA A 13 30.18 17.97 -1.30
N LEU A 14 29.88 18.36 -0.06
CA LEU A 14 28.83 17.80 0.77
C LEU A 14 27.52 17.78 -0.02
N LEU A 15 27.20 16.63 -0.61
CA LEU A 15 25.88 16.36 -1.17
C LEU A 15 24.93 16.05 0.00
N PRO A 16 23.79 16.74 0.10
CA PRO A 16 22.78 16.37 1.07
C PRO A 16 22.21 15.01 0.65
N LEU A 17 22.18 14.07 1.59
CA LEU A 17 21.43 12.82 1.51
C LEU A 17 19.93 13.13 1.49
N GLY A 18 19.46 13.69 0.37
CA GLY A 18 18.05 13.71 0.02
C GLY A 18 17.65 12.30 -0.38
N ALA A 19 17.32 11.47 0.63
CA ALA A 19 16.67 10.20 0.41
C ALA A 19 15.25 10.46 -0.15
N PHE A 20 15.17 10.72 -1.44
CA PHE A 20 13.94 10.60 -2.21
C PHE A 20 13.57 9.11 -2.26
N ALA A 21 12.95 8.60 -1.19
CA ALA A 21 12.26 7.31 -1.27
C ALA A 21 11.19 7.43 -2.37
N ALA A 22 11.32 6.63 -3.43
CA ALA A 22 10.43 6.73 -4.57
C ALA A 22 8.97 6.46 -4.12
N PRO A 23 7.95 6.95 -4.84
CA PRO A 23 6.55 6.66 -4.53
C PRO A 23 6.21 5.15 -4.54
N GLY A 24 7.04 4.33 -5.21
CA GLY A 24 6.97 2.87 -5.23
C GLY A 24 7.35 2.23 -3.90
N ASP A 25 8.54 2.53 -3.38
CA ASP A 25 9.07 1.92 -2.14
C ASP A 25 8.12 2.05 -0.95
N ARG A 26 7.51 3.23 -0.81
CA ARG A 26 6.62 3.55 0.32
C ARG A 26 5.30 2.75 0.32
N ARG A 27 4.80 2.37 -0.85
CA ARG A 27 3.59 1.52 -0.93
C ARG A 27 3.92 0.09 -0.57
N GLU A 28 5.07 -0.39 -1.04
CA GLU A 28 5.54 -1.72 -0.75
C GLU A 28 5.81 -1.91 0.74
N ASP A 29 6.38 -0.91 1.40
CA ASP A 29 6.59 -0.93 2.85
C ASP A 29 5.27 -1.01 3.64
N MET A 30 4.27 -0.22 3.25
CA MET A 30 2.95 -0.27 3.87
C MET A 30 2.28 -1.64 3.66
N GLU A 31 2.36 -2.20 2.45
CA GLU A 31 1.81 -3.53 2.14
C GLU A 31 2.51 -4.62 2.95
N ARG A 32 3.84 -4.55 3.10
CA ARG A 32 4.62 -5.45 3.95
C ARG A 32 4.20 -5.33 5.42
N GLN A 33 4.09 -4.12 5.96
CA GLN A 33 3.67 -3.91 7.35
C GLN A 33 2.26 -4.43 7.61
N LEU A 34 1.32 -4.20 6.69
CA LEU A 34 -0.05 -4.71 6.78
C LEU A 34 -0.07 -6.24 6.75
N ARG A 35 0.74 -6.87 5.90
CA ARG A 35 0.84 -8.33 5.81
C ARG A 35 1.40 -8.91 7.10
N VAL A 36 2.47 -8.34 7.65
CA VAL A 36 3.05 -8.77 8.92
C VAL A 36 2.04 -8.61 10.05
N ALA A 37 1.34 -7.47 10.14
CA ALA A 37 0.29 -7.27 11.13
C ALA A 37 -0.86 -8.29 10.98
N ARG A 38 -1.28 -8.58 9.74
CA ARG A 38 -2.27 -9.62 9.43
C ARG A 38 -1.81 -10.97 9.94
N LEU A 39 -0.58 -11.37 9.62
CA LEU A 39 -0.02 -12.66 10.02
C LEU A 39 0.10 -12.78 11.53
N VAL A 40 0.58 -11.74 12.21
CA VAL A 40 0.70 -11.74 13.67
C VAL A 40 -0.67 -11.90 14.34
N GLU A 41 -1.67 -11.13 13.91
CA GLU A 41 -3.02 -11.24 14.48
C GLU A 41 -3.68 -12.58 14.13
N LEU A 42 -3.47 -13.09 12.92
CA LEU A 42 -3.99 -14.37 12.48
C LEU A 42 -3.36 -15.54 13.27
N SER A 43 -2.04 -15.47 13.52
CA SER A 43 -1.31 -16.48 14.27
C SER A 43 -1.77 -16.53 15.72
N ALA A 44 -2.06 -15.37 16.31
CA ALA A 44 -2.63 -15.28 17.65
C ALA A 44 -4.06 -15.83 17.71
N GLU A 45 -4.92 -15.48 16.75
CA GLU A 45 -6.33 -15.92 16.73
C GLU A 45 -6.49 -17.42 16.48
N LEU A 46 -5.66 -17.98 15.59
CA LEU A 46 -5.73 -19.40 15.23
C LEU A 46 -4.76 -20.26 16.02
N GLU A 47 -4.02 -19.69 16.98
CA GLU A 47 -2.98 -20.39 17.75
C GLU A 47 -2.08 -21.23 16.83
N LEU A 48 -1.48 -20.57 15.86
CA LEU A 48 -0.63 -21.23 14.85
C LEU A 48 0.77 -21.49 15.41
N ASP A 49 1.31 -22.65 15.08
CA ASP A 49 2.75 -22.88 15.26
C ASP A 49 3.57 -22.12 14.20
N SER A 50 4.90 -22.08 14.38
CA SER A 50 5.79 -21.34 13.48
C SER A 50 5.78 -21.86 12.03
N ALA A 51 5.59 -23.17 11.82
CA ALA A 51 5.56 -23.76 10.49
C ALA A 51 4.25 -23.43 9.75
N GLN A 52 3.13 -23.48 10.47
CA GLN A 52 1.82 -23.07 9.98
C GLN A 52 1.78 -21.58 9.64
N ALA A 53 2.34 -20.73 10.51
CA ALA A 53 2.44 -19.29 10.27
C ALA A 53 3.27 -18.98 9.01
N LEU A 54 4.43 -19.64 8.83
CA LEU A 54 5.28 -19.47 7.64
C LEU A 54 4.53 -19.86 6.35
N LYS A 55 3.80 -20.98 6.38
CA LYS A 55 3.00 -21.43 5.24
C LYS A 55 1.89 -20.44 4.90
N MET A 56 1.18 -19.94 5.92
CA MET A 56 0.13 -18.94 5.72
C MET A 56 0.68 -17.61 5.19
N ASP A 57 1.87 -17.19 5.63
CA ASP A 57 2.52 -16.00 5.06
C ASP A 57 2.81 -16.15 3.56
N GLY A 58 3.31 -17.32 3.14
CA GLY A 58 3.53 -17.63 1.74
C GLY A 58 2.25 -17.54 0.90
N ILE A 59 1.14 -18.09 1.41
CA ILE A 59 -0.17 -18.00 0.76
C ILE A 59 -0.63 -16.54 0.70
N LEU A 60 -0.60 -15.81 1.83
CA LEU A 60 -0.99 -14.40 1.89
C LEU A 60 -0.19 -13.57 0.88
N ARG A 61 1.11 -13.83 0.75
CA ARG A 61 1.99 -13.15 -0.20
C ARG A 61 1.55 -13.35 -1.64
N GLN A 62 1.33 -14.58 -2.06
CA GLN A 62 0.89 -14.90 -3.42
C GLN A 62 -0.43 -14.20 -3.77
N PHE A 63 -1.37 -14.16 -2.82
CA PHE A 63 -2.66 -13.52 -3.05
C PHE A 63 -2.56 -11.99 -3.08
N ASP A 64 -1.74 -11.39 -2.23
CA ASP A 64 -1.53 -9.94 -2.26
C ASP A 64 -0.85 -9.49 -3.57
N GLU A 65 0.09 -10.27 -4.11
CA GLU A 65 0.69 -10.04 -5.44
C GLU A 65 -0.35 -10.07 -6.56
N ARG A 66 -1.32 -11.01 -6.51
CA ARG A 66 -2.45 -11.09 -7.46
C ARG A 66 -3.45 -9.95 -7.30
N ARG A 67 -3.66 -9.44 -6.08
CA ARG A 67 -4.60 -8.34 -5.79
C ARG A 67 -4.08 -6.98 -6.25
N ARG A 68 -2.76 -6.78 -6.21
CA ARG A 68 -2.10 -5.50 -6.56
C ARG A 68 -2.56 -4.92 -7.91
N PRO A 69 -2.49 -5.64 -9.05
CA PRO A 69 -2.94 -5.10 -10.33
C PRO A 69 -4.43 -4.75 -10.35
N LEU A 70 -5.27 -5.51 -9.64
CA LEU A 70 -6.71 -5.24 -9.56
C LEU A 70 -7.01 -3.98 -8.75
N HIS A 71 -6.31 -3.78 -7.64
CA HIS A 71 -6.41 -2.54 -6.86
C HIS A 71 -5.93 -1.32 -7.66
N ASP A 72 -4.87 -1.46 -8.44
CA ASP A 72 -4.40 -0.41 -9.35
C ASP A 72 -5.46 -0.10 -10.41
N GLN A 73 -6.08 -1.12 -11.02
CA GLN A 73 -7.16 -0.95 -11.99
C GLN A 73 -8.37 -0.22 -11.39
N VAL A 74 -8.83 -0.62 -10.20
CA VAL A 74 -9.94 0.06 -9.51
C VAL A 74 -9.59 1.53 -9.23
N ARG A 75 -8.37 1.79 -8.76
CA ARG A 75 -7.90 3.15 -8.46
C ARG A 75 -7.86 4.01 -9.72
N ASP A 76 -7.31 3.48 -10.81
CA ASP A 76 -7.10 4.26 -12.02
C ASP A 76 -8.43 4.52 -12.77
N SER A 77 -9.36 3.55 -12.74
CA SER A 77 -10.76 3.79 -13.11
C SER A 77 -11.41 4.89 -12.25
N ALA A 78 -11.24 4.84 -10.93
CA ALA A 78 -11.82 5.85 -10.03
C ALA A 78 -11.27 7.26 -10.28
N LYS A 79 -9.97 7.39 -10.55
CA LYS A 79 -9.36 8.67 -10.93
C LYS A 79 -9.94 9.22 -12.23
N LEU A 80 -10.16 8.37 -13.23
CA LEU A 80 -10.75 8.77 -14.49
C LEU A 80 -12.19 9.25 -14.29
N LEU A 81 -13.01 8.47 -13.57
CA LEU A 81 -14.38 8.84 -13.25
C LEU A 81 -14.44 10.16 -12.47
N HIS A 82 -13.52 10.39 -11.53
CA HIS A 82 -13.42 11.67 -10.81
C HIS A 82 -13.08 12.85 -11.72
N ARG A 83 -12.20 12.66 -12.72
CA ARG A 83 -11.91 13.70 -13.72
C ARG A 83 -13.11 13.97 -14.62
N ALA A 84 -13.78 12.92 -15.09
CA ALA A 84 -14.98 13.05 -15.92
C ALA A 84 -16.11 13.78 -15.16
N ALA A 85 -16.30 13.47 -13.88
CA ALA A 85 -17.26 14.14 -13.00
C ALA A 85 -16.94 15.64 -12.79
N LYS A 86 -15.66 16.03 -12.94
CA LYS A 86 -15.23 17.44 -12.90
C LYS A 86 -15.32 18.16 -14.25
N GLY A 87 -15.80 17.49 -15.30
CA GLY A 87 -15.99 18.10 -16.63
C GLY A 87 -14.81 17.92 -17.59
N ASP A 88 -13.85 17.05 -17.30
CA ASP A 88 -12.76 16.72 -18.24
C ASP A 88 -13.32 15.96 -19.46
N GLY A 89 -13.44 16.66 -20.60
CA GLY A 89 -14.00 16.11 -21.83
C GLY A 89 -13.26 14.89 -22.38
N ALA A 90 -11.94 14.79 -22.15
CA ALA A 90 -11.16 13.62 -22.55
C ALA A 90 -11.46 12.39 -21.69
N ALA A 91 -11.89 12.60 -20.44
CA ALA A 91 -12.30 11.53 -19.53
C ALA A 91 -13.78 11.15 -19.71
N GLN A 92 -14.64 12.08 -20.15
CA GLN A 92 -16.07 11.85 -20.36
C GLN A 92 -16.36 10.75 -21.38
N SER A 93 -15.59 10.68 -22.47
CA SER A 93 -15.74 9.62 -23.49
C SER A 93 -15.37 8.22 -22.99
N GLN A 94 -14.73 8.11 -21.82
CA GLN A 94 -14.24 6.86 -21.25
C GLN A 94 -15.01 6.44 -19.98
N VAL A 95 -16.08 7.15 -19.61
CA VAL A 95 -16.81 6.93 -18.35
C VAL A 95 -17.35 5.50 -18.25
N ASP A 96 -18.11 5.05 -19.26
CA ASP A 96 -18.73 3.72 -19.22
C ASP A 96 -17.68 2.61 -19.17
N GLN A 97 -16.61 2.76 -19.95
CA GLN A 97 -15.50 1.81 -19.95
C GLN A 97 -14.78 1.78 -18.59
N ALA A 98 -14.54 2.94 -17.98
CA ALA A 98 -13.89 3.04 -16.69
C ALA A 98 -14.77 2.44 -15.56
N ALA A 99 -16.08 2.67 -15.63
CA ALA A 99 -17.05 2.08 -14.70
C ALA A 99 -17.05 0.55 -14.82
N GLN A 100 -17.15 0.01 -16.04
CA GLN A 100 -17.12 -1.43 -16.29
C GLN A 100 -15.84 -2.06 -15.75
N ARG A 101 -14.67 -1.50 -16.08
CA ARG A 101 -13.37 -1.96 -15.57
C ARG A 101 -13.30 -1.98 -14.05
N ALA A 102 -13.91 -0.99 -13.37
CA ALA A 102 -13.93 -0.94 -11.92
C ALA A 102 -14.83 -2.04 -11.32
N PHE A 103 -15.98 -2.32 -11.93
CA PHE A 103 -16.86 -3.40 -11.49
C PHE A 103 -16.22 -4.78 -11.71
N ASP A 104 -15.63 -5.01 -12.87
CA ASP A 104 -14.96 -6.27 -13.19
C ASP A 104 -13.80 -6.54 -12.23
N ALA A 105 -12.95 -5.54 -11.99
CA ALA A 105 -11.83 -5.68 -11.04
C ALA A 105 -12.31 -5.94 -9.61
N ARG A 106 -13.43 -5.35 -9.17
CA ARG A 106 -14.04 -5.66 -7.87
C ARG A 106 -14.61 -7.08 -7.79
N ALA A 107 -15.23 -7.57 -8.87
CA ALA A 107 -15.71 -8.93 -8.94
C ALA A 107 -14.56 -9.94 -8.85
N GLN A 108 -13.44 -9.66 -9.55
CA GLN A 108 -12.23 -10.47 -9.47
C GLN A 108 -11.59 -10.44 -8.07
N LEU A 109 -11.55 -9.28 -7.41
CA LEU A 109 -11.09 -9.18 -6.02
C LEU A 109 -11.95 -10.04 -5.08
N ALA A 110 -13.27 -10.00 -5.22
CA ALA A 110 -14.17 -10.84 -4.41
C ALA A 110 -14.00 -12.34 -4.68
N ALA A 111 -13.66 -12.74 -5.91
CA ALA A 111 -13.30 -14.12 -6.22
C ALA A 111 -11.98 -14.52 -5.54
N LEU A 112 -10.97 -13.65 -5.59
CA LEU A 112 -9.69 -13.85 -4.89
C LEU A 112 -9.86 -13.96 -3.37
N ASP A 113 -10.81 -13.24 -2.77
CA ASP A 113 -11.12 -13.36 -1.34
C ASP A 113 -11.61 -14.77 -0.99
N ARG A 114 -12.46 -15.37 -1.84
CA ARG A 114 -12.96 -16.73 -1.63
C ARG A 114 -11.86 -17.78 -1.82
N GLU A 115 -11.07 -17.63 -2.88
CA GLU A 115 -9.91 -18.50 -3.14
C GLU A 115 -8.89 -18.44 -1.99
N LEU A 116 -8.62 -17.24 -1.45
CA LEU A 116 -7.73 -17.06 -0.31
C LEU A 116 -8.23 -17.82 0.91
N TYR A 117 -9.52 -17.67 1.24
CA TYR A 117 -10.12 -18.39 2.36
C TYR A 117 -9.96 -19.90 2.16
N GLN A 118 -10.26 -20.43 0.97
CA GLN A 118 -10.13 -21.86 0.69
C GLN A 118 -8.68 -22.35 0.83
N ALA A 119 -7.71 -21.59 0.31
CA ALA A 119 -6.29 -21.93 0.41
C ALA A 119 -5.80 -21.95 1.86
N LEU A 120 -6.19 -20.97 2.68
CA LEU A 120 -5.84 -20.91 4.10
C LEU A 120 -6.59 -21.95 4.94
N ALA A 121 -7.82 -22.30 4.54
CA ALA A 121 -8.67 -23.22 5.27
C ALA A 121 -8.32 -24.70 5.02
N GLN A 122 -7.62 -25.05 3.94
CA GLN A 122 -7.47 -26.44 3.47
C GLN A 122 -7.08 -27.44 4.57
N GLU A 123 -6.13 -27.09 5.41
CA GLU A 123 -5.57 -27.96 6.47
C GLU A 123 -6.06 -27.62 7.88
N LEU A 124 -7.00 -26.68 8.00
CA LEU A 124 -7.51 -26.25 9.30
C LEU A 124 -8.70 -27.13 9.76
N PRO A 125 -8.79 -27.42 11.08
CA PRO A 125 -10.01 -28.00 11.65
C PRO A 125 -11.19 -27.03 11.53
N ALA A 126 -12.42 -27.55 11.58
CA ALA A 126 -13.65 -26.77 11.35
C ALA A 126 -13.77 -25.54 12.27
N GLN A 127 -13.37 -25.65 13.53
CA GLN A 127 -13.36 -24.52 14.47
C GLN A 127 -12.42 -23.39 14.01
N LYS A 128 -11.18 -23.71 13.63
CA LYS A 128 -10.20 -22.73 13.12
C LYS A 128 -10.63 -22.14 11.78
N LYS A 129 -11.34 -22.90 10.92
CA LYS A 129 -11.95 -22.36 9.69
C LYS A 129 -12.99 -21.27 9.98
N ALA A 130 -13.83 -21.46 10.98
CA ALA A 130 -14.81 -20.46 11.39
C ALA A 130 -14.14 -19.19 11.95
N GLN A 131 -13.13 -19.36 12.81
CA GLN A 131 -12.31 -18.25 13.32
C GLN A 131 -11.62 -17.48 12.17
N LEU A 132 -11.06 -18.19 11.20
CA LEU A 132 -10.45 -17.60 10.00
C LEU A 132 -11.46 -16.75 9.22
N ALA A 133 -12.66 -17.26 8.97
CA ALA A 133 -13.70 -16.52 8.24
C ALA A 133 -14.09 -15.21 8.96
N LEU A 134 -14.28 -15.27 10.28
CA LEU A 134 -14.58 -14.10 11.11
C LEU A 134 -13.41 -13.12 11.13
N PHE A 135 -12.17 -13.62 11.22
CA PHE A 135 -10.96 -12.83 11.17
C PHE A 135 -10.86 -12.04 9.87
N LEU A 136 -10.99 -12.70 8.72
CA LEU A 136 -10.87 -12.05 7.40
C LEU A 136 -11.90 -10.91 7.24
N ALA A 137 -13.17 -11.16 7.60
CA ALA A 137 -14.22 -10.16 7.54
C ALA A 137 -13.97 -8.93 8.43
N ARG A 138 -13.33 -9.13 9.60
CA ARG A 138 -12.98 -8.06 10.55
C ARG A 138 -11.71 -7.31 10.12
N PHE A 139 -10.71 -8.03 9.64
CA PHE A 139 -9.40 -7.48 9.31
C PHE A 139 -9.48 -6.50 8.16
N ASP A 140 -10.29 -6.74 7.13
CA ASP A 140 -10.42 -5.82 5.99
C ASP A 140 -10.89 -4.42 6.41
N ARG A 141 -11.82 -4.35 7.37
CA ARG A 141 -12.27 -3.07 7.95
C ARG A 141 -11.15 -2.37 8.72
N LYS A 142 -10.33 -3.13 9.44
CA LYS A 142 -9.19 -2.62 10.22
C LYS A 142 -8.05 -2.16 9.32
N ALA A 143 -7.78 -2.88 8.24
CA ALA A 143 -6.78 -2.55 7.24
C ALA A 143 -7.07 -1.19 6.58
N MET A 144 -8.33 -0.87 6.30
CA MET A 144 -8.73 0.45 5.79
C MET A 144 -8.40 1.58 6.78
N LYS A 145 -8.68 1.39 8.08
CA LYS A 145 -8.33 2.37 9.12
C LYS A 145 -6.82 2.53 9.26
N PHE A 146 -6.08 1.44 9.14
CA PHE A 146 -4.62 1.46 9.18
C PHE A 146 -4.06 2.30 8.03
N LYS A 147 -4.50 2.05 6.79
CA LYS A 147 -4.13 2.86 5.61
C LYS A 147 -4.44 4.34 5.82
N HIS A 148 -5.60 4.68 6.39
CA HIS A 148 -5.97 6.08 6.66
C HIS A 148 -5.03 6.76 7.65
N LYS A 149 -4.71 6.11 8.79
CA LYS A 149 -3.76 6.66 9.78
C LYS A 149 -2.36 6.90 9.20
N PHE A 150 -1.91 6.04 8.28
CA PHE A 150 -0.64 6.23 7.57
C PHE A 150 -0.69 7.46 6.66
N HIS A 151 -1.80 7.68 5.97
CA HIS A 151 -2.00 8.89 5.17
C HIS A 151 -2.04 10.16 6.03
N GLU A 152 -2.63 10.12 7.23
CA GLU A 152 -2.67 11.26 8.15
C GLU A 152 -1.29 11.60 8.74
N ARG A 153 -0.54 10.60 9.23
CA ARG A 153 0.83 10.80 9.71
C ARG A 153 1.71 11.40 8.63
N ARG A 154 1.55 10.93 7.41
CA ARG A 154 2.26 11.46 6.24
C ARG A 154 1.93 12.93 5.97
N GLN A 155 0.66 13.34 5.99
CA GLN A 155 0.32 14.77 5.80
C GLN A 155 0.94 15.65 6.87
N LYS A 156 1.12 15.12 8.08
CA LYS A 156 1.73 15.86 9.18
C LYS A 156 3.26 16.00 9.02
N ASP A 157 3.92 14.96 8.51
CA ASP A 157 5.38 14.96 8.30
C ASP A 157 5.79 15.75 7.03
N ASP A 158 4.96 15.74 5.98
CA ASP A 158 5.18 16.50 4.73
C ASP A 158 4.79 17.99 4.87
N LYS A 159 4.12 18.40 5.96
CA LYS A 159 3.80 19.81 6.21
C LYS A 159 5.10 20.53 6.60
N PRO A 160 5.56 21.54 5.84
CA PRO A 160 6.73 22.31 6.24
C PRO A 160 6.48 22.87 7.64
N ARG A 161 7.44 22.68 8.55
CA ARG A 161 7.45 23.40 9.82
C ARG A 161 7.46 24.87 9.43
N ASP A 162 6.39 25.57 9.77
CA ASP A 162 6.28 27.00 9.52
C ASP A 162 7.35 27.66 10.40
N ASP A 163 8.49 28.05 9.83
CA ASP A 163 9.64 28.63 10.55
C ASP A 163 9.33 30.00 11.18
N ARG A 164 8.05 30.42 11.20
CA ARG A 164 7.57 31.65 11.82
C ARG A 164 7.61 31.65 13.35
N ASP A 165 7.85 30.51 13.98
CA ASP A 165 8.02 30.43 15.45
C ASP A 165 9.47 30.65 15.93
N ALA A 166 10.45 30.78 15.01
CA ALA A 166 11.85 30.99 15.38
C ALA A 166 12.23 32.46 15.66
N ASP A 167 11.44 33.43 15.19
CA ASP A 167 11.76 34.87 15.30
C ASP A 167 11.16 35.59 16.52
N SER A 168 10.44 34.87 17.40
CA SER A 168 9.83 35.47 18.61
C SER A 168 10.67 35.32 19.90
N ARG A 169 11.96 34.99 19.78
CA ARG A 169 12.91 35.03 20.90
C ARG A 169 14.07 35.98 20.59
N GLY A 170 13.71 37.24 20.30
CA GLY A 170 14.62 38.39 20.39
C GLY A 170 14.64 38.94 21.81
#